data_AF-A0A2M7SK99-F1
#
_entry.id   AF-A0A2M7SK99-F1
#
_cell.length_a   1.000
_cell.length_b   1.000
_cell.length_c   1.000
_cell.angle_alpha   90.00
_cell.angle_beta   90.00
_cell.angle_gamma   90.00
#
_symmetry.space_group_name_H-M   'P 1'
#
loop_
_entity.id
_entity.type
_entity.pdbx_description
1 polymer ?
#
loop_
_entity_poly.entity_id
_entity_poly.type
_entity_poly.pdbx_seq_one_letter_code
_entity_poly.pdbx_strand_id
1 'polypeptide(L)'
;MKTMEYPENSYLTKHRQIVEALTAEIQKGRLKPYDRLPSEKELCSQWQTSRSTVRKAMDQLTDRGKIFRVPGKGSLVSFPKILHQTSQILSFTEKMVTAQVVF
;
A
#
# COMPACT_ATOMS: atom_id res chain seq x y z
N MET A 1 -3.20 -6.06 -24.47
CA MET A 1 -3.56 -6.69 -23.17
C MET A 1 -2.27 -7.18 -22.54
N LYS A 2 -1.82 -6.58 -21.42
CA LYS A 2 -0.52 -6.92 -20.81
C LYS A 2 -0.74 -8.01 -19.77
N THR A 3 -0.38 -9.25 -20.10
CA THR A 3 -0.38 -10.38 -19.19
C THR A 3 0.67 -10.13 -18.11
N MET A 4 0.22 -9.93 -16.88
CA MET A 4 1.08 -9.80 -15.71
C MET A 4 1.49 -11.21 -15.29
N GLU A 5 2.60 -11.70 -15.83
CA GLU A 5 3.24 -12.92 -15.34
C GLU A 5 3.82 -12.64 -13.95
N TYR A 6 3.16 -13.17 -12.92
CA TYR A 6 3.76 -13.25 -11.60
C TYR A 6 4.57 -14.55 -11.54
N PRO A 7 5.87 -14.50 -11.18
CA PRO A 7 6.69 -15.70 -11.12
C PRO A 7 6.03 -16.67 -10.15
N GLU A 8 5.82 -17.91 -10.61
CA GLU A 8 5.33 -19.01 -9.80
C GLU A 8 6.41 -19.37 -8.77
N ASN A 9 6.53 -18.53 -7.73
CA ASN A 9 7.40 -18.83 -6.61
C ASN A 9 6.71 -19.92 -5.81
N SER A 10 7.02 -21.18 -6.16
CA SER A 10 6.39 -22.43 -5.70
C SER A 10 6.36 -22.57 -4.17
N TYR A 11 7.16 -21.79 -3.44
CA TYR A 11 7.25 -21.81 -1.98
C TYR A 11 6.33 -20.81 -1.26
N LEU A 12 5.67 -19.91 -2.00
CA LEU A 12 4.78 -18.90 -1.42
C LEU A 12 3.31 -19.25 -1.67
N THR A 13 2.49 -19.12 -0.64
CA THR A 13 1.04 -19.23 -0.79
C THR A 13 0.51 -18.18 -1.78
N LYS A 14 -0.52 -18.53 -2.57
CA LYS A 14 -1.20 -17.60 -3.50
C LYS A 14 -1.61 -16.29 -2.83
N HIS A 15 -2.07 -16.37 -1.59
CA HIS A 15 -2.36 -15.22 -0.73
C HIS A 15 -1.17 -14.25 -0.64
N ARG A 16 0.01 -14.78 -0.29
CA ARG A 16 1.22 -13.98 -0.12
C ARG A 16 1.73 -13.42 -1.45
N GLN A 17 1.64 -14.20 -2.52
CA GLN A 17 1.98 -13.75 -3.88
C GLN A 17 1.13 -12.53 -4.28
N ILE A 18 -0.19 -12.55 -4.05
CA ILE A 18 -1.09 -11.42 -4.34
C ILE A 18 -0.69 -10.17 -3.54
N VAL A 19 -0.36 -10.32 -2.26
CA VAL A 19 0.04 -9.20 -1.41
C VAL A 19 1.34 -8.56 -1.88
N GLU A 20 2.37 -9.37 -2.16
CA GLU A 20 3.68 -8.89 -2.63
C GLU A 20 3.56 -8.22 -4.00
N ALA A 21 2.79 -8.83 -4.91
CA ALA A 21 2.45 -8.30 -6.22
C ALA A 21 1.84 -6.90 -6.16
N LEU A 22 0.69 -6.76 -5.49
CA LEU A 22 -0.02 -5.48 -5.40
C LEU A 22 0.81 -4.44 -4.64
N THR A 23 1.58 -4.85 -3.63
CA THR A 23 2.50 -3.95 -2.92
C THR A 23 3.57 -3.42 -3.87
N ALA A 24 4.16 -4.28 -4.71
CA ALA A 24 5.17 -3.88 -5.68
C ALA A 24 4.60 -2.93 -6.74
N GLU A 25 3.36 -3.14 -7.19
CA GLU A 25 2.67 -2.23 -8.12
C GLU A 25 2.47 -0.83 -7.52
N ILE A 26 2.06 -0.76 -6.25
CA ILE A 26 1.90 0.50 -5.52
C ILE A 26 3.26 1.18 -5.33
N GLN A 27 4.29 0.43 -4.93
CA GLN A 27 5.65 0.97 -4.71
C GLN A 27 6.29 1.48 -6.01
N LYS A 28 6.06 0.81 -7.13
CA LYS A 28 6.55 1.23 -8.45
C LYS A 28 5.74 2.39 -9.04
N GLY A 29 4.69 2.85 -8.35
CA GLY A 29 3.81 3.92 -8.82
C GLY A 29 2.93 3.54 -10.00
N ARG A 30 2.82 2.24 -10.33
CA ARG A 30 1.91 1.74 -11.37
C ARG A 30 0.45 1.81 -10.92
N LEU A 31 0.23 1.63 -9.62
CA LEU A 31 -1.02 1.95 -8.93
C LEU A 31 -0.79 3.21 -8.08
N LYS A 32 -1.46 4.31 -8.44
CA LYS A 32 -1.35 5.61 -7.78
C LYS A 32 -2.35 5.72 -6.61
N PRO A 33 -2.13 6.64 -5.65
CA PRO A 33 -3.13 6.93 -4.63
C PRO A 33 -4.52 7.17 -5.24
N TYR A 34 -5.54 6.58 -4.62
CA TYR A 34 -6.94 6.55 -5.08
C TYR A 34 -7.24 5.74 -6.35
N ASP A 35 -6.25 5.12 -6.99
CA ASP A 35 -6.55 4.18 -8.06
C ASP A 35 -7.33 2.99 -7.52
N ARG A 36 -8.26 2.53 -8.36
CA ARG A 36 -9.11 1.38 -8.04
C ARG A 36 -8.33 0.09 -8.25
N LEU A 37 -8.31 -0.75 -7.23
CA LEU A 37 -7.82 -2.11 -7.37
C LEU A 37 -8.84 -2.97 -8.12
N PRO A 38 -8.38 -4.01 -8.84
CA PRO A 38 -9.28 -5.04 -9.35
C PRO A 38 -10.17 -5.59 -8.24
N SER A 39 -11.42 -5.89 -8.57
CA SER A 39 -12.38 -6.51 -7.66
C SER A 39 -11.91 -7.88 -7.19
N GLU A 40 -12.44 -8.36 -6.06
CA GLU A 40 -12.12 -9.71 -5.58
C GLU A 40 -12.37 -10.78 -6.64
N LYS A 41 -13.46 -10.63 -7.42
CA LYS A 41 -13.83 -11.55 -8.50
C LYS A 41 -12.78 -11.56 -9.61
N GLU A 42 -12.33 -10.39 -10.05
CA GLU A 42 -11.29 -10.26 -11.08
C GLU A 42 -9.96 -10.85 -10.59
N LEU A 43 -9.59 -10.60 -9.33
CA LEU A 43 -8.40 -11.20 -8.74
C LEU A 43 -8.51 -12.73 -8.63
N CYS A 44 -9.68 -13.28 -8.31
CA CYS A 44 -9.89 -14.73 -8.29
C CYS A 44 -9.61 -15.34 -9.67
N SER A 45 -10.12 -14.72 -10.73
CA SER A 45 -9.90 -15.14 -12.12
C SER A 45 -8.45 -14.98 -12.56
N GLN A 46 -7.81 -13.85 -12.23
CA GLN A 46 -6.41 -13.56 -12.60
C GLN A 46 -5.42 -14.52 -11.93
N TRP A 47 -5.66 -14.87 -10.67
CA TRP A 47 -4.73 -15.66 -9.86
C TRP A 47 -5.09 -17.14 -9.76
N GLN A 48 -6.21 -17.54 -10.39
CA GLN A 48 -6.84 -18.87 -10.29
C GLN A 48 -6.89 -19.36 -8.84
N THR A 49 -7.49 -18.57 -7.95
CA THR A 49 -7.58 -18.91 -6.53
C THR A 49 -8.97 -18.63 -5.95
N SER A 50 -9.21 -19.12 -4.74
CA SER A 50 -10.50 -18.97 -4.06
C SER A 50 -10.72 -17.54 -3.57
N ARG A 51 -12.00 -17.17 -3.43
CA ARG A 51 -12.40 -15.87 -2.88
C ARG A 51 -11.87 -15.64 -1.47
N SER A 52 -11.78 -16.69 -0.65
CA SER A 52 -11.22 -16.59 0.70
C SER A 52 -9.73 -16.21 0.68
N THR A 53 -8.95 -16.78 -0.24
CA THR A 53 -7.53 -16.44 -0.43
C THR A 53 -7.34 -14.98 -0.88
N VAL A 54 -8.12 -14.54 -1.88
CA VAL A 54 -8.09 -13.15 -2.35
C VAL A 54 -8.51 -12.20 -1.25
N ARG A 55 -9.63 -12.49 -0.57
CA ARG A 55 -10.13 -11.65 0.52
C ARG A 55 -9.09 -11.51 1.63
N LYS A 56 -8.43 -12.61 2.03
CA LYS A 56 -7.34 -12.59 3.00
C LYS A 56 -6.17 -11.70 2.55
N ALA A 57 -5.88 -11.62 1.25
CA ALA A 57 -4.82 -10.76 0.71
C ALA A 57 -5.23 -9.29 0.78
N MET A 58 -6.47 -8.99 0.40
CA MET A 58 -7.04 -7.65 0.46
C MET A 58 -7.18 -7.15 1.89
N ASP A 59 -7.57 -8.01 2.84
CA ASP A 59 -7.58 -7.71 4.27
C ASP A 59 -6.18 -7.35 4.74
N GLN A 60 -5.17 -8.17 4.43
CA GLN A 60 -3.79 -7.87 4.83
C GLN A 60 -3.24 -6.56 4.23
N LEU A 61 -3.59 -6.23 2.98
CA LEU A 61 -3.22 -4.95 2.38
C LEU A 61 -3.92 -3.76 3.06
N THR A 62 -5.16 -3.96 3.50
CA THR A 62 -5.93 -2.96 4.26
C THR A 62 -5.29 -2.76 5.63
N ASP A 63 -4.97 -3.83 6.34
CA ASP A 63 -4.32 -3.79 7.67
C ASP A 63 -2.95 -3.09 7.60
N ARG A 64 -2.20 -3.31 6.51
CA ARG A 64 -0.93 -2.62 6.25
C ARG A 64 -1.10 -1.15 5.82
N GLY A 65 -2.33 -0.65 5.71
CA GLY A 65 -2.64 0.70 5.26
C GLY A 65 -2.19 0.99 3.83
N LYS A 66 -2.07 -0.04 2.98
CA LYS A 66 -1.72 0.10 1.56
C LYS A 66 -2.95 0.42 0.72
N ILE A 67 -4.12 -0.05 1.15
CA ILE A 67 -5.41 0.17 0.48
C ILE A 67 -6.48 0.48 1.52
N PHE A 68 -7.60 1.03 1.07
CA PHE A 68 -8.80 1.21 1.88
C PHE A 68 -10.05 0.89 1.06
N ARG A 69 -11.15 0.57 1.74
CA ARG A 69 -12.41 0.17 1.10
C ARG A 69 -13.40 1.32 1.14
N VAL A 70 -14.07 1.54 0.01
CA VAL A 70 -15.14 2.52 -0.13
C VAL A 70 -16.41 1.83 -0.62
N PRO A 71 -17.53 1.92 0.11
CA PRO A 71 -18.81 1.38 -0.33
C PRO A 71 -19.17 1.84 -1.75
N GLY A 72 -19.60 0.92 -2.61
CA GLY A 72 -19.93 1.18 -4.01
C GLY A 72 -18.73 1.44 -4.94
N LYS A 73 -17.55 1.78 -4.44
CA LYS A 73 -16.33 2.03 -5.26
C LYS A 73 -15.31 0.89 -5.20
N GLY A 74 -15.39 0.02 -4.21
CA GLY A 74 -14.46 -1.11 -4.04
C GLY A 74 -13.22 -0.73 -3.24
N SER A 75 -12.06 -1.31 -3.57
CA SER A 75 -10.81 -1.04 -2.85
C SER A 75 -9.95 -0.05 -3.63
N LEU A 76 -9.41 0.95 -2.94
CA LEU A 76 -8.59 2.02 -3.51
C LEU A 76 -7.20 2.04 -2.84
N VAL A 77 -6.18 2.49 -3.56
CA VAL A 77 -4.82 2.65 -3.03
C VAL A 77 -4.77 3.81 -2.02
N SER A 78 -4.13 3.59 -0.88
CA SER A 78 -3.91 4.62 0.14
C SER A 78 -2.78 5.58 -0.24
N PHE A 79 -2.79 6.78 0.32
CA PHE A 79 -1.59 7.62 0.27
C PHE A 79 -0.44 6.95 1.02
N PRO A 80 0.80 7.01 0.50
CA PRO A 80 1.98 6.60 1.25
C PRO A 80 2.05 7.41 2.55
N LYS A 81 2.10 6.71 3.69
CA LYS A 81 2.42 7.33 4.97
C LYS A 81 3.85 7.88 4.85
N ILE A 82 3.99 9.20 4.79
CA ILE A 82 5.28 9.85 4.94
C ILE A 82 5.66 9.62 6.41
N LEU A 83 6.53 8.66 6.67
CA LEU A 83 7.18 8.52 7.97
C LEU A 83 8.11 9.73 8.11
N HIS A 84 7.58 10.82 8.66
CA HIS A 84 8.45 11.86 9.18
C HIS A 84 9.21 11.25 10.34
N GLN A 85 10.51 11.04 10.13
CA GLN A 85 11.46 10.75 11.20
C GLN A 85 11.50 12.00 12.08
N THR A 86 10.64 12.03 13.10
CA THR A 86 10.39 13.20 13.98
C THR A 86 11.57 13.52 14.91
N SER A 87 12.74 12.91 14.71
CA SER A 87 13.95 13.20 15.51
C SER A 87 14.50 14.61 15.31
N GLN A 88 14.01 15.39 14.33
CA GLN A 88 14.44 16.77 14.09
C GLN A 88 13.44 17.85 14.54
N ILE A 89 12.24 17.49 15.01
CA ILE A 89 11.18 18.48 15.31
C ILE A 89 11.28 19.06 16.73
N LEU A 90 12.10 18.48 17.62
CA LEU A 90 12.26 18.96 19.00
C LEU A 90 13.06 20.26 19.17
N SER A 91 13.62 20.85 18.10
CA SER A 91 14.44 22.08 18.18
C SER A 91 13.81 23.27 17.45
N PHE A 92 12.46 23.33 17.35
CA PHE A 92 11.80 24.53 16.84
C PHE A 92 11.82 25.68 17.86
N THR A 93 11.72 25.36 19.16
CA THR A 93 11.76 26.35 20.24
C THR A 93 13.19 26.78 20.60
N GLU A 94 14.18 25.90 20.51
CA GLU A 94 15.58 26.25 20.81
C GLU A 94 16.18 27.20 19.76
N LYS A 95 15.82 27.04 18.48
CA LYS A 95 16.37 27.87 17.39
C LYS A 95 15.72 29.26 17.26
N MET A 96 14.62 29.52 17.96
CA MET A 96 13.97 30.83 17.99
C MET A 96 14.57 31.78 19.05
N VAL A 97 15.26 31.25 20.06
CA VAL A 97 15.72 32.05 21.22
C VAL A 97 17.11 32.67 21.01
N THR A 98 17.91 32.21 20.04
CA THR A 98 19.28 32.72 19.85
C THR A 98 19.37 33.99 19.00
N ALA A 99 18.27 34.45 18.39
CA ALA A 99 18.31 35.61 17.48
C ALA A 99 18.09 36.97 18.15
N GLN A 100 17.99 37.05 19.48
CA GLN A 100 17.76 38.32 20.15
C GLN A 100 18.35 38.36 21.54
N VAL A 101 19.66 38.59 21.64
CA VAL A 101 20.29 39.62 22.49
C VAL A 101 21.71 39.84 21.94
N VAL A 102 21.87 40.84 21.08
CA VAL A 102 23.14 41.56 20.95
C VAL A 102 22.96 42.82 21.80
N PHE A 103 23.64 42.88 22.94
CA PHE A 103 23.98 44.09 23.66
C PHE A 103 25.35 43.88 24.32
#